data_AF-A0A9P4R018-F1
#
_entry.id   AF-A0A9P4R018-F1
#
_cell.length_a   1.000
_cell.length_b   1.000
_cell.length_c   1.000
_cell.angle_alpha   90.00
_cell.angle_beta   90.00
_cell.angle_gamma   90.00
#
_symmetry.space_group_name_H-M   'P 1'
#
loop_
_entity.id
_entity.type
_entity.pdbx_description
1 polymer ?
#
loop_
_entity_poly.entity_id
_entity_poly.type
_entity_poly.pdbx_seq_one_letter_code
_entity_poly.pdbx_strand_id
1 'polypeptide(L)'
;MRFLLAVAVAGVVSAIAIPNPQGEEFASIGPCTEDCWNESAAQAGCDPEADDDCLCGTFFDLVTACTSATCGLADNLAALNNLDDACN
;
A
#
# COMPACT_ATOMS: atom_id res chain seq x y z
N MET A 1 13.89 35.13 38.69
CA MET A 1 13.18 35.03 37.40
C MET A 1 14.22 34.82 36.31
N ARG A 2 14.41 33.57 35.85
CA ARG A 2 15.31 33.22 34.74
C ARG A 2 14.42 32.70 33.62
N PHE A 3 14.43 33.41 32.49
CA PHE A 3 13.60 33.12 31.32
C PHE A 3 14.14 31.91 30.54
N LEU A 4 13.19 31.10 30.11
CA LEU A 4 13.31 29.89 29.28
C LEU A 4 13.73 30.24 27.85
N LEU A 5 14.50 29.35 27.21
CA LEU A 5 14.49 29.13 25.76
C LEU A 5 14.93 27.70 25.49
N ALA A 6 13.97 26.78 25.48
CA ALA A 6 14.13 25.46 24.89
C ALA A 6 13.74 25.57 23.41
N VAL A 7 14.72 25.60 22.53
CA VAL A 7 14.50 25.51 21.08
C VAL A 7 14.28 24.04 20.76
N ALA A 8 13.02 23.62 20.69
CA ALA A 8 12.65 22.33 20.12
C ALA A 8 12.79 22.44 18.59
N VAL A 9 13.85 21.86 18.04
CA VAL A 9 13.99 21.68 16.59
C VAL A 9 13.06 20.52 16.21
N ALA A 10 11.79 20.83 15.94
CA ALA A 10 10.88 19.89 15.30
C ALA A 10 11.36 19.70 13.86
N GLY A 11 12.20 18.69 13.63
CA GLY A 11 12.53 18.23 12.29
C GLY A 11 11.25 17.71 11.63
N VAL A 12 10.62 18.54 10.81
CA VAL A 12 9.59 18.08 9.89
C VAL A 12 10.32 17.31 8.79
N VAL A 13 10.41 16.00 8.93
CA VAL A 13 10.71 15.13 7.79
C VAL A 13 9.45 15.15 6.94
N SER A 14 9.35 16.12 6.03
CA SER A 14 8.35 16.08 4.97
C SER A 14 8.73 14.91 4.07
N ALA A 15 8.19 13.73 4.37
CA ALA A 15 8.12 12.66 3.39
C ALA A 15 7.29 13.22 2.23
N ILE A 16 7.97 13.64 1.17
CA ILE A 16 7.34 13.79 -0.12
C ILE A 16 6.97 12.37 -0.57
N ALA A 17 5.76 11.93 -0.22
CA ALA A 17 5.16 10.78 -0.86
C ALA A 17 5.04 11.17 -2.34
N ILE A 18 5.97 10.67 -3.15
CA ILE A 18 5.75 10.66 -4.60
C ILE A 18 4.60 9.67 -4.75
N PRO A 19 3.42 10.10 -5.24
CA PRO A 19 2.31 9.17 -5.43
C PRO A 19 2.82 8.05 -6.33
N ASN A 20 2.85 6.85 -5.77
CA ASN A 20 3.24 5.65 -6.48
C ASN A 20 1.95 5.10 -7.10
N PRO A 21 1.80 5.08 -8.43
CA PRO A 21 0.54 4.74 -9.08
C PRO A 21 0.20 3.24 -8.98
N GLN A 22 0.81 2.49 -8.06
CA GLN A 22 0.63 1.04 -7.92
C GLN A 22 -0.84 0.67 -7.69
N GLY A 23 -1.59 1.45 -6.92
CA GLY A 23 -3.04 1.25 -6.75
C GLY A 23 -3.84 1.48 -8.04
N GLU A 24 -3.44 2.47 -8.84
CA GLU A 24 -4.06 2.74 -10.16
C GLU A 24 -3.75 1.62 -11.18
N GLU A 25 -2.53 1.08 -11.13
CA GLU A 25 -2.09 -0.06 -11.94
C GLU A 25 -2.83 -1.34 -11.53
N PHE A 26 -3.05 -1.53 -10.22
CA PHE A 26 -3.84 -2.64 -9.69
C PHE A 26 -5.33 -2.57 -10.06
N ALA A 27 -5.93 -1.39 -9.98
CA ALA A 27 -7.32 -1.18 -10.41
C ALA A 27 -7.51 -1.46 -11.92
N SER A 28 -6.45 -1.25 -12.71
CA SER A 28 -6.46 -1.50 -14.15
C SER A 28 -6.44 -2.99 -14.52
N ILE A 29 -6.11 -3.90 -13.58
CA ILE A 29 -6.13 -5.35 -13.78
C ILE A 29 -7.58 -5.86 -13.91
N GLY A 30 -8.50 -5.30 -13.12
CA GLY A 30 -9.91 -5.65 -13.17
C GLY A 30 -10.65 -5.37 -11.87
N PRO A 31 -12.00 -5.38 -11.90
CA PRO A 31 -12.83 -4.98 -10.75
C PRO A 31 -12.65 -5.90 -9.55
N CYS A 32 -12.42 -7.19 -9.75
CA CYS A 32 -12.19 -8.12 -8.63
C CYS A 32 -10.90 -7.79 -7.88
N THR A 33 -9.86 -7.46 -8.63
CA THR A 33 -8.55 -7.11 -8.07
C THR A 33 -8.62 -5.76 -7.35
N GLU A 34 -9.34 -4.78 -7.91
CA GLU A 34 -9.61 -3.49 -7.28
C GLU A 34 -10.38 -3.64 -5.96
N ASP A 35 -11.43 -4.47 -5.92
CA ASP A 35 -12.18 -4.74 -4.70
C ASP A 35 -11.26 -5.37 -3.63
N CYS A 36 -10.48 -6.38 -4.01
CA CYS A 36 -9.52 -7.03 -3.11
C CYS A 36 -8.45 -6.06 -2.60
N TRP A 37 -7.96 -5.16 -3.45
CA TRP A 37 -7.00 -4.12 -3.07
C TRP A 37 -7.57 -3.20 -1.99
N ASN A 38 -8.77 -2.66 -2.23
CA ASN A 38 -9.44 -1.75 -1.31
C ASN A 38 -9.78 -2.41 0.03
N GLU A 39 -10.29 -3.64 0.01
CA GLU A 39 -10.58 -4.40 1.24
C GLU A 39 -9.32 -4.72 2.02
N SER A 40 -8.22 -5.04 1.33
CA SER A 40 -6.93 -5.34 1.97
C SER A 40 -6.29 -4.10 2.56
N ALA A 41 -6.38 -2.94 1.89
CA ALA A 41 -5.90 -1.66 2.39
C ALA A 41 -6.62 -1.28 3.69
N ALA A 42 -7.96 -1.38 3.69
CA ALA A 42 -8.79 -1.11 4.85
C ALA A 42 -8.47 -2.03 6.04
N GLN A 43 -8.13 -3.30 5.78
CA GLN A 43 -7.78 -4.28 6.81
C GLN A 43 -6.33 -4.13 7.32
N ALA A 44 -5.39 -3.81 6.43
CA ALA A 44 -3.99 -3.60 6.79
C ALA A 44 -3.79 -2.31 7.60
N GLY A 45 -4.68 -1.33 7.43
CA GLY A 45 -4.64 -0.07 8.17
C GLY A 45 -3.50 0.84 7.72
N CYS A 46 -3.00 0.62 6.51
CA CYS A 46 -1.97 1.40 5.84
C CYS A 46 -2.43 1.76 4.42
N ASP A 47 -1.75 2.73 3.81
CA ASP A 47 -2.08 3.23 2.47
C ASP A 47 -1.12 2.60 1.45
N PRO A 48 -1.55 1.58 0.69
CA PRO A 48 -0.69 0.90 -0.28
C PRO A 48 -0.34 1.78 -1.49
N GLU A 49 -0.95 2.95 -1.66
CA GLU A 49 -0.59 3.90 -2.73
C GLU A 49 0.51 4.89 -2.30
N ALA A 50 0.78 4.99 -0.99
CA ALA A 50 1.67 5.97 -0.41
C ALA A 50 2.81 5.37 0.43
N ASP A 51 2.72 4.08 0.78
CA ASP A 51 3.64 3.41 1.70
C ASP A 51 4.08 2.06 1.14
N ASP A 52 5.29 1.99 0.58
CA ASP A 52 5.85 0.74 0.06
C ASP A 52 6.03 -0.32 1.16
N ASP A 53 6.23 0.09 2.43
CA ASP A 53 6.29 -0.84 3.56
C ASP A 53 4.90 -1.44 3.86
N CYS A 54 3.81 -0.75 3.48
CA CYS A 54 2.46 -1.29 3.53
C CYS A 54 2.32 -2.45 2.54
N LEU A 55 2.81 -2.25 1.30
CA LEU A 55 2.61 -3.18 0.19
C LEU A 55 3.17 -4.58 0.48
N CYS A 56 4.32 -4.67 1.14
CA CYS A 56 5.13 -5.89 1.19
C CYS A 56 5.03 -6.68 2.50
N GLY A 57 3.86 -6.63 3.16
CA GLY A 57 3.60 -7.33 4.41
C GLY A 57 2.15 -7.79 4.54
N THR A 58 1.47 -7.38 5.61
CA THR A 58 0.07 -7.76 5.88
C THR A 58 -0.85 -7.46 4.70
N PHE A 59 -0.63 -6.34 4.00
CA PHE A 59 -1.41 -5.99 2.81
C PHE A 59 -1.23 -7.02 1.67
N PHE A 60 0.01 -7.39 1.36
CA PHE A 60 0.34 -8.43 0.38
C PHE A 60 -0.43 -9.72 0.67
N ASP A 61 -0.35 -10.19 1.91
CA ASP A 61 -0.98 -11.44 2.34
C ASP A 61 -2.52 -11.37 2.18
N LEU A 62 -3.12 -10.23 2.53
CA LEU A 62 -4.55 -10.02 2.40
C LEU A 62 -4.99 -9.96 0.93
N VAL A 63 -4.29 -9.23 0.06
CA VAL A 63 -4.65 -9.10 -1.36
C VAL A 63 -4.50 -10.44 -2.08
N THR A 64 -3.42 -11.18 -1.80
CA THR A 64 -3.17 -12.49 -2.41
C THR A 64 -4.18 -13.53 -1.93
N ALA A 65 -4.54 -13.50 -0.64
CA ALA A 65 -5.60 -14.33 -0.09
C ALA A 65 -6.97 -14.00 -0.74
N CYS A 66 -7.32 -12.72 -0.84
CA CYS A 66 -8.56 -12.28 -1.46
C CYS A 66 -8.63 -12.70 -2.93
N THR A 67 -7.64 -12.32 -3.74
CA THR A 67 -7.63 -12.59 -5.19
C THR A 67 -7.61 -14.09 -5.50
N SER A 68 -6.92 -14.90 -4.69
CA SER A 68 -6.90 -16.36 -4.87
C SER A 68 -8.23 -17.04 -4.50
N ALA A 69 -9.02 -16.43 -3.61
CA ALA A 69 -10.29 -16.94 -3.17
C ALA A 69 -11.48 -16.51 -4.05
N THR A 70 -11.43 -15.28 -4.58
CA THR A 70 -12.59 -14.64 -5.22
C THR A 70 -12.40 -14.33 -6.70
N CYS A 71 -11.18 -14.11 -7.17
CA CYS A 71 -10.90 -13.67 -8.53
C CYS A 71 -10.51 -14.83 -9.47
N GLY A 72 -10.47 -14.52 -10.77
CA GLY A 72 -10.01 -15.47 -11.77
C GLY A 72 -8.50 -15.71 -11.68
N LEU A 73 -8.02 -16.82 -12.27
CA LEU A 73 -6.59 -17.15 -12.31
C LEU A 73 -5.75 -16.02 -12.96
N ALA A 74 -6.28 -15.37 -13.99
CA ALA A 74 -5.61 -14.26 -14.68
C ALA A 74 -5.42 -13.05 -13.75
N ASP A 75 -6.45 -12.69 -12.99
CA ASP A 75 -6.43 -11.57 -12.05
C ASP A 75 -5.48 -11.86 -10.88
N ASN A 76 -5.52 -13.09 -10.35
CA ASN A 76 -4.61 -13.51 -9.29
C ASN A 76 -3.14 -13.47 -9.76
N LEU A 77 -2.84 -13.95 -10.96
CA LEU A 77 -1.48 -13.91 -11.51
C LEU A 77 -1.02 -12.46 -11.76
N ALA A 78 -1.90 -11.61 -12.28
CA ALA A 78 -1.58 -10.20 -12.50
C ALA A 78 -1.33 -9.46 -11.17
N ALA A 79 -2.12 -9.75 -10.13
CA ALA A 79 -1.89 -9.22 -8.79
C ALA A 79 -0.54 -9.64 -8.22
N LEU A 80 -0.20 -10.93 -8.34
CA LEU A 80 1.08 -11.45 -7.88
C LEU A 80 2.26 -10.81 -8.62
N ASN A 81 2.18 -10.64 -9.95
CA ASN A 81 3.25 -10.02 -10.72
C ASN A 81 3.49 -8.56 -10.29
N ASN A 82 2.42 -7.77 -10.10
CA ASN A 82 2.56 -6.38 -9.69
C ASN A 82 3.15 -6.24 -8.28
N LEU A 83 2.74 -7.11 -7.35
CA LEU A 83 3.29 -7.09 -6.00
C LEU A 83 4.72 -7.62 -5.93
N ASP A 84 5.08 -8.63 -6.73
CA ASP A 84 6.46 -9.11 -6.81
C ASP A 84 7.42 -8.03 -7.32
N ASP A 85 7.00 -7.24 -8.32
CA ASP A 85 7.76 -6.10 -8.83
C ASP A 85 7.89 -4.97 -7.78
N ALA A 86 6.87 -4.76 -6.95
CA ALA A 86 6.89 -3.72 -5.91
C ALA A 86 7.72 -4.11 -4.67
N CYS A 87 7.86 -5.42 -4.41
CA CYS A 87 8.43 -5.94 -3.16
C CYS A 87 9.84 -6.54 -3.26
N ASN A 88 10.48 -6.47 -4.43
CA ASN A 88 11.86 -6.93 -4.68
C ASN A 88 12.80 -5.78 -5.06
#